data_AF-A0AAJ1MED1-F1
#
_entry.id   AF-A0AAJ1MED1-F1
#
_cell.length_a   1.000
_cell.length_b   1.000
_cell.length_c   1.000
_cell.angle_alpha   90.00
_cell.angle_beta   90.00
_cell.angle_gamma   90.00
#
_symmetry.space_group_name_H-M   'P 1'
#
loop_
_entity.id
_entity.type
_entity.pdbx_description
1 polymer ?
#
loop_
_entity_poly.entity_id
_entity_poly.type
_entity_poly.pdbx_seq_one_letter_code
_entity_poly.pdbx_strand_id
1 'polypeptide(L)'
;MTKYAGAQDTYRELVEESNESWLLGLVAFAVVEEQRVEWMRHYEKSHGALPTADQVHGWYEQQPPGALLRAKGTAENALLAYSEQVSAELDAEYRKEIENGIVVGEIKELKQFWPQFGVNVAGGLTSALLFAAILTVVAFLVFNDTSPVEMVKKSNQSSVGVEHGN
;
A
#
# COMPACT_ATOMS: atom_id res chain seq x y z
N MET A 1 18.47 46.23 23.05
CA MET A 1 18.90 45.08 22.23
C MET A 1 19.48 44.06 23.19
N THR A 2 18.81 42.92 23.34
CA THR A 2 19.32 41.79 24.11
C THR A 2 20.58 41.29 23.41
N LYS A 3 21.74 41.48 24.05
CA LYS A 3 22.98 40.81 23.65
C LYS A 3 23.01 39.48 24.36
N TYR A 4 23.20 38.40 23.62
CA TYR A 4 23.34 37.07 24.18
C TYR A 4 24.80 36.86 24.55
N ALA A 5 25.06 36.51 25.80
CA ALA A 5 26.41 36.35 26.34
C ALA A 5 26.90 34.89 26.24
N GLY A 6 26.06 33.97 25.76
CA GLY A 6 26.48 32.59 25.54
C GLY A 6 25.36 31.64 25.16
N ALA A 7 25.71 30.35 25.16
CA ALA A 7 24.79 29.25 24.90
C ALA A 7 23.56 29.28 25.82
N GLN A 8 23.74 29.58 27.12
CA GLN A 8 22.63 29.59 28.08
C GLN A 8 21.61 30.68 27.77
N ASP A 9 22.05 31.90 27.43
CA ASP A 9 21.13 32.98 27.06
C ASP A 9 20.44 32.71 25.73
N THR A 10 21.18 32.10 24.80
CA THR A 10 20.63 31.71 23.49
C THR A 10 19.59 30.61 23.63
N TYR A 11 19.84 29.63 24.50
CA TYR A 11 18.90 28.57 24.84
C TYR A 11 17.65 29.13 25.50
N ARG A 12 17.82 30.00 26.50
CA ARG A 12 16.70 30.65 27.19
C ARG A 12 15.80 31.40 26.20
N GLU A 13 16.36 32.23 25.34
CA GLU A 13 15.61 33.00 24.34
C GLU A 13 14.92 32.11 23.28
N LEU A 14 15.61 31.07 22.78
CA LEU A 14 15.09 30.25 21.69
C LEU A 14 14.14 29.15 22.15
N VAL A 15 14.28 28.67 23.39
CA VAL A 15 13.63 27.45 23.88
C VAL A 15 12.73 27.72 25.08
N GLU A 16 13.23 28.40 26.12
CA GLU A 16 12.50 28.56 27.39
C GLU A 16 11.49 29.72 27.35
N GLU A 17 11.88 30.84 26.77
CA GLU A 17 11.09 32.08 26.70
C GLU A 17 10.39 32.27 25.34
N SER A 18 10.60 31.36 24.40
CA SER A 18 10.02 31.42 23.06
C SER A 18 8.54 31.01 23.07
N ASN A 19 7.72 31.72 22.29
CA ASN A 19 6.32 31.34 22.02
C ASN A 19 6.19 30.29 20.90
N GLU A 20 7.31 29.90 20.29
CA GLU A 20 7.36 28.91 19.21
C GLU A 20 7.34 27.47 19.75
N SER A 21 7.17 26.49 18.85
CA SER A 21 7.30 25.07 19.21
C SER A 21 8.67 24.77 19.86
N TRP A 22 8.65 24.00 20.94
CA TRP A 22 9.86 23.55 21.65
C TRP A 22 10.89 22.90 20.73
N LEU A 23 10.46 22.04 19.80
CA LEU A 23 11.35 21.38 18.84
C LEU A 23 11.98 22.39 17.87
N LEU A 24 11.21 23.37 17.39
CA LEU A 24 11.74 24.45 16.55
C LEU A 24 12.79 25.26 17.30
N GLY A 25 12.53 25.58 18.56
CA GLY A 25 13.49 26.24 19.45
C GLY A 25 14.80 25.46 19.60
N LEU A 26 14.72 24.14 19.84
CA LEU A 26 15.89 23.27 19.97
C LEU A 26 16.72 23.19 18.69
N VAL A 27 16.06 23.04 17.54
CA VAL A 27 16.76 23.00 16.24
C VAL A 27 17.38 24.36 15.94
N ALA A 28 16.69 25.46 16.22
CA ALA A 28 17.24 26.81 16.06
C ALA A 28 18.46 27.04 16.97
N PHE A 29 18.43 26.55 18.20
CA PHE A 29 19.57 26.57 19.12
C PHE A 29 20.75 25.76 18.54
N ALA A 30 20.49 24.55 18.04
CA ALA A 30 21.50 23.72 17.41
C ALA A 30 22.17 24.41 16.20
N VAL A 31 21.40 25.14 15.38
CA VAL A 31 21.93 25.92 14.25
C VAL A 31 22.93 26.99 14.71
N VAL A 32 22.65 27.69 15.82
CA VAL A 32 23.58 28.69 16.38
C VAL A 32 24.84 28.01 16.91
N GLU A 33 24.68 26.91 17.64
CA GLU A 33 25.82 26.16 18.19
C GLU A 33 26.70 25.53 17.12
N GLU A 34 26.11 25.07 16.02
CA GLU A 34 26.86 24.59 14.85
C GLU A 34 27.72 25.70 14.26
N GLN A 35 27.17 26.91 14.08
CA GLN A 35 27.94 28.06 13.59
C GLN A 35 29.11 28.41 14.52
N ARG A 36 28.92 28.30 15.84
CA ARG A 36 30.00 28.48 16.81
C ARG A 36 31.06 27.40 16.65
N VAL A 37 30.68 26.13 16.54
CA VAL A 37 31.62 25.01 16.35
C VAL A 37 32.42 25.18 15.07
N GLU A 38 31.78 25.53 13.96
CA GLU A 38 32.43 25.83 12.68
C GLU A 38 33.43 26.99 12.81
N TRP A 39 33.03 28.07 13.49
CA TRP A 39 33.93 29.18 13.78
C TRP A 39 35.13 28.73 14.62
N MET A 40 34.94 27.91 15.66
CA MET A 40 36.04 27.39 16.48
C MET A 40 37.01 26.53 15.67
N ARG A 41 36.50 25.67 14.78
CA ARG A 41 37.32 24.87 13.85
C ARG A 41 38.16 25.77 12.93
N HIS A 42 37.56 26.82 12.40
CA HIS A 42 38.26 27.79 11.56
C HIS A 42 39.31 28.58 12.35
N TYR A 43 38.99 28.96 13.59
CA TYR A 43 39.90 29.64 14.49
C TYR A 43 41.14 28.78 14.78
N GLU A 44 40.94 27.51 15.13
CA GLU A 44 42.00 26.55 15.41
C GLU A 44 42.91 26.34 14.20
N LYS A 45 42.32 26.16 13.02
CA LYS A 45 43.08 26.03 11.77
C LYS A 45 43.95 27.25 11.47
N SER A 46 43.53 28.44 11.89
CA SER A 46 44.20 29.70 11.57
C SER A 46 45.22 30.14 12.63
N HIS A 47 45.01 29.78 13.89
CA HIS A 47 45.83 30.21 15.03
C HIS A 47 46.65 29.07 15.64
N GLY A 48 46.39 27.81 15.24
CA GLY A 48 47.07 26.62 15.76
C GLY A 48 46.62 26.17 17.14
N ALA A 49 45.55 26.76 17.69
CA ALA A 49 44.98 26.42 18.99
C ALA A 49 43.48 26.75 19.04
N LEU A 50 42.73 26.03 19.88
CA LEU A 50 41.32 26.33 20.15
C LEU A 50 41.16 27.72 20.78
N PRO A 51 40.04 28.43 20.50
CA PRO A 51 39.79 29.73 21.11
C PRO A 51 39.54 29.62 22.62
N THR A 52 39.90 30.67 23.35
CA THR A 52 39.65 30.78 24.80
C THR A 52 38.17 31.02 25.10
N ALA A 53 37.77 30.83 26.36
CA ALA A 53 36.39 31.09 26.79
C ALA A 53 35.96 32.54 26.50
N ASP A 54 36.84 33.52 26.71
CA ASP A 54 36.54 34.94 26.42
C ASP A 54 36.34 35.19 24.93
N GLN A 55 37.08 34.50 24.07
CA GLN A 55 36.91 34.60 22.62
C GLN A 55 35.61 33.96 22.16
N VAL A 56 35.23 32.82 22.77
CA VAL A 56 33.92 32.20 22.52
C VAL A 56 32.79 33.11 22.99
N HIS A 57 32.91 33.72 24.17
CA HIS A 57 31.96 34.71 24.66
C HIS A 57 31.84 35.90 23.70
N GLY A 58 32.98 36.47 23.28
CA GLY A 58 33.02 37.55 22.30
C GLY A 58 32.39 37.18 20.96
N TRP A 59 32.46 35.91 20.54
CA TRP A 59 31.76 35.44 19.35
C TRP A 59 30.23 35.57 19.48
N TYR A 60 29.65 35.23 20.64
CA TYR A 60 28.21 35.41 20.87
C TYR A 60 27.81 36.89 20.88
N GLU A 61 28.59 37.74 21.56
CA GLU A 61 28.29 39.16 21.65
C GLU A 61 28.37 39.91 20.31
N GLN A 62 29.18 39.39 19.39
CA GLN A 62 29.38 39.95 18.05
C GLN A 62 28.35 39.46 17.03
N GLN A 63 27.42 38.58 17.42
CA GLN A 63 26.39 38.12 16.51
C GLN A 63 25.50 39.28 16.05
N PRO A 64 25.14 39.33 14.76
CA PRO A 64 24.27 40.38 14.25
C PRO A 64 22.89 40.29 14.90
N PRO A 65 22.15 41.43 15.04
CA PRO A 65 20.83 41.45 15.68
C PRO A 65 19.79 40.48 15.09
N GLY A 66 19.96 40.06 13.83
CA GLY A 66 19.10 39.08 13.16
C GLY A 66 19.59 37.63 13.20
N ALA A 67 20.65 37.31 13.96
CA ALA A 67 21.23 35.97 13.99
C ALA A 67 20.22 34.90 14.44
N LEU A 68 19.51 35.15 15.55
CA LEU A 68 18.51 34.21 16.07
C LEU A 68 17.31 34.05 15.14
N LEU A 69 16.85 35.14 14.52
CA LEU A 69 15.75 35.07 13.55
C LEU A 69 16.14 34.21 12.34
N ARG A 70 17.38 34.37 11.83
CA ARG A 70 17.88 33.51 10.75
C ARG A 70 18.01 32.06 11.19
N ALA A 71 18.50 31.81 12.41
CA ALA A 71 18.58 30.46 12.96
C ALA A 71 17.21 29.80 13.06
N LYS A 72 16.17 30.53 13.48
CA LYS A 72 14.77 30.05 13.47
C LYS A 72 14.31 29.70 12.05
N GLY A 73 14.56 30.56 11.05
CA GLY A 73 14.20 30.27 9.66
C GLY A 73 14.94 29.06 9.08
N THR A 74 16.23 28.88 9.40
CA THR A 74 17.00 27.68 9.01
C THR A 74 16.42 26.42 9.66
N ALA A 75 16.07 26.49 10.95
CA ALA A 75 15.49 25.38 11.68
C ALA A 75 14.10 24.99 11.14
N GLU A 76 13.26 25.98 10.82
CA GLU A 76 11.96 25.76 10.20
C GLU A 76 12.10 25.03 8.87
N ASN A 77 13.00 25.50 7.99
CA ASN A 77 13.27 24.84 6.72
C ASN A 77 13.78 23.39 6.89
N ALA A 78 14.66 23.16 7.86
CA ALA A 78 15.17 21.82 8.15
C ALA A 78 14.06 20.88 8.65
N LEU A 79 13.19 21.36 9.53
CA LEU A 79 12.04 20.59 10.02
C LEU A 79 11.01 20.32 8.92
N LEU A 80 10.75 21.29 8.04
CA LEU A 80 9.87 21.11 6.88
C LEU A 80 10.45 20.07 5.92
N ALA A 81 11.74 20.14 5.59
CA ALA A 81 12.40 19.16 4.74
C ALA A 81 12.35 17.74 5.34
N TYR A 82 12.58 17.62 6.65
CA TYR A 82 12.45 16.34 7.35
C TYR A 82 11.01 15.83 7.33
N SER A 83 10.02 16.69 7.57
CA SER A 83 8.60 16.34 7.50
C SER A 83 8.18 15.86 6.10
N GLU A 84 8.68 16.50 5.05
CA GLU A 84 8.43 16.10 3.66
C GLU A 84 9.04 14.73 3.37
N GLN A 85 10.27 14.48 3.83
CA GLN A 85 10.92 13.18 3.70
C GLN A 85 10.11 12.06 4.39
N VAL A 86 9.71 12.28 5.65
CA VAL A 86 8.93 11.29 6.40
C VAL A 86 7.57 11.05 5.74
N SER A 87 6.92 12.10 5.22
CA SER A 87 5.64 11.97 4.52
C SER A 87 5.79 11.15 3.23
N ALA A 88 6.85 11.39 2.46
CA ALA A 88 7.13 10.64 1.24
C ALA A 88 7.41 9.14 1.52
N GLU A 89 8.10 8.84 2.62
CA GLU A 89 8.33 7.45 3.05
C GLU A 89 7.02 6.75 3.43
N LEU A 90 6.14 7.43 4.17
CA LEU A 90 4.82 6.91 4.55
C LEU A 90 3.91 6.71 3.33
N ASP A 91 3.85 7.68 2.42
CA ASP A 91 3.04 7.57 1.21
C ASP A 91 3.51 6.43 0.30
N ALA A 92 4.83 6.20 0.22
CA ALA A 92 5.39 5.06 -0.51
C ALA A 92 4.99 3.71 0.14
N GLU A 93 4.94 3.65 1.46
CA GLU A 93 4.50 2.46 2.19
C GLU A 93 3.00 2.20 2.00
N TYR A 94 2.15 3.22 2.13
CA TYR A 94 0.70 3.10 1.88
C TYR A 94 0.39 2.71 0.44
N ARG A 95 1.10 3.28 -0.55
CA ARG A 95 0.91 2.93 -1.96
C ARG A 95 1.22 1.45 -2.22
N LYS A 96 2.27 0.93 -1.60
CA LYS A 96 2.64 -0.48 -1.69
C LYS A 96 1.62 -1.41 -1.01
N GLU A 97 1.05 -0.98 0.11
CA GLU A 97 -0.02 -1.73 0.78
C GLU A 97 -1.31 -1.77 -0.05
N ILE A 98 -1.70 -0.65 -0.67
CA ILE A 98 -2.86 -0.56 -1.59
C ILE A 98 -2.63 -1.43 -2.83
N GLU A 99 -1.47 -1.34 -3.48
CA GLU A 99 -1.14 -2.17 -4.66
C GLU A 99 -1.21 -3.67 -4.32
N ASN A 100 -0.63 -4.08 -3.19
CA ASN A 100 -0.72 -5.48 -2.74
C ASN A 100 -2.16 -5.88 -2.37
N GLY A 101 -2.94 -5.00 -1.75
CA GLY A 101 -4.33 -5.24 -1.39
C GLY A 101 -5.25 -5.43 -2.60
N ILE A 102 -5.10 -4.59 -3.64
CA ILE A 102 -5.85 -4.69 -4.90
C ILE A 102 -5.47 -5.97 -5.66
N VAL A 103 -4.16 -6.25 -5.80
CA VAL A 103 -3.68 -7.44 -6.52
C VAL A 103 -4.13 -8.73 -5.82
N VAL A 104 -4.08 -8.80 -4.49
CA VAL A 104 -4.55 -9.99 -3.75
C VAL A 104 -6.08 -10.13 -3.79
N GLY A 105 -6.81 -9.01 -3.83
CA GLY A 105 -8.28 -8.99 -3.99
C GLY A 105 -8.73 -9.58 -5.32
N GLU A 106 -8.17 -9.09 -6.43
CA GLU A 106 -8.51 -9.58 -7.78
C GLU A 106 -8.13 -11.05 -7.99
N ILE A 107 -6.99 -11.50 -7.46
CA ILE A 107 -6.57 -12.91 -7.56
C ILE A 107 -7.54 -13.85 -6.80
N LYS A 108 -8.10 -13.40 -5.67
CA LYS A 108 -9.08 -14.20 -4.91
C LYS A 108 -10.40 -14.34 -5.66
N GLU A 109 -10.90 -13.27 -6.27
CA GLU A 109 -12.14 -13.31 -7.07
C GLU A 109 -12.00 -14.22 -8.28
N LEU A 110 -10.87 -14.15 -9.01
CA LEU A 110 -10.59 -15.06 -10.12
C LEU A 110 -10.59 -16.53 -9.68
N LYS A 111 -9.99 -16.84 -8.53
CA LYS A 111 -9.90 -18.21 -8.01
C LYS A 111 -11.26 -18.79 -7.61
N GLN A 112 -12.22 -17.94 -7.21
CA GLN A 112 -13.56 -18.35 -6.81
C GLN A 112 -14.52 -18.52 -8.01
N PHE A 113 -14.21 -17.91 -9.16
CA PHE A 113 -14.97 -18.06 -10.41
C PHE A 113 -14.76 -19.42 -11.10
N TRP A 114 -13.54 -19.96 -11.11
CA TRP A 114 -13.19 -21.20 -11.82
C TRP A 114 -14.04 -22.44 -11.44
N PRO A 115 -14.33 -22.72 -10.16
CA PRO A 115 -15.15 -23.87 -9.78
C PRO A 115 -16.59 -23.78 -10.30
N GLN A 116 -17.20 -22.59 -10.21
CA GLN A 116 -18.59 -22.39 -10.63
C GLN A 116 -18.73 -22.44 -12.16
N PHE A 117 -17.76 -21.88 -12.88
CA PHE A 117 -17.70 -21.95 -14.34
C PHE A 117 -17.58 -23.41 -14.81
N GLY A 118 -16.67 -24.20 -14.22
CA GLY A 118 -16.49 -25.62 -14.56
C GLY A 118 -17.75 -26.46 -14.33
N VAL A 119 -18.42 -26.28 -13.19
CA VAL A 119 -19.66 -27.01 -12.86
C VAL A 119 -20.80 -26.64 -13.82
N ASN A 120 -20.96 -25.35 -14.15
CA ASN A 120 -22.01 -24.91 -15.06
C ASN A 120 -21.77 -25.38 -16.51
N VAL A 121 -20.52 -25.33 -16.98
CA VAL A 121 -20.16 -25.83 -18.32
C VAL A 121 -20.34 -27.34 -18.41
N ALA A 122 -19.91 -28.10 -17.40
CA ALA A 122 -20.12 -29.55 -17.35
C ALA A 122 -21.61 -29.91 -17.30
N GLY A 123 -22.41 -29.18 -16.51
CA GLY A 123 -23.86 -29.36 -16.44
C GLY A 123 -24.57 -29.08 -17.77
N GLY A 124 -24.22 -27.98 -18.44
CA GLY A 124 -24.76 -27.62 -19.76
C GLY A 124 -24.36 -28.59 -20.87
N LEU A 125 -23.12 -29.08 -20.87
CA LEU A 125 -22.67 -30.10 -21.82
C LEU A 125 -23.39 -31.43 -21.60
N THR A 126 -23.57 -31.84 -20.33
CA THR A 126 -24.26 -33.08 -19.98
C THR A 126 -25.73 -33.04 -20.37
N SER A 127 -26.42 -31.92 -20.15
CA SER A 127 -27.82 -31.76 -20.54
C SER A 127 -28.00 -31.73 -22.06
N ALA A 128 -27.10 -31.07 -22.79
CA ALA A 128 -27.10 -31.07 -24.26
C ALA A 128 -26.88 -32.49 -24.84
N LEU A 129 -25.95 -33.26 -24.27
CA LEU A 129 -25.70 -34.64 -24.67
C LEU A 129 -26.91 -35.55 -24.39
N LEU A 130 -27.52 -35.43 -23.21
CA LEU A 130 -28.73 -36.17 -22.87
C LEU A 130 -29.90 -35.81 -23.79
N PHE A 131 -30.09 -34.53 -24.07
CA PHE A 131 -31.13 -34.06 -24.98
C PHE A 131 -30.92 -34.55 -26.42
N ALA A 132 -29.68 -34.49 -26.91
CA ALA A 132 -29.33 -35.03 -28.22
C ALA A 132 -29.57 -36.55 -28.31
N ALA A 133 -29.25 -37.30 -27.24
CA ALA A 133 -29.53 -38.73 -27.18
C ALA A 133 -31.03 -39.02 -27.27
N ILE A 134 -31.87 -38.26 -26.55
CA ILE A 134 -33.34 -38.40 -26.61
C ILE A 134 -33.85 -38.09 -28.02
N LEU A 135 -33.42 -36.97 -28.61
CA LEU A 135 -33.82 -36.63 -29.98
C LEU A 135 -33.42 -37.69 -30.99
N THR A 136 -32.25 -38.30 -30.82
CA THR A 136 -31.77 -39.39 -31.68
C THR A 136 -32.69 -40.62 -31.58
N VAL A 137 -33.12 -41.00 -30.38
CA VAL A 137 -34.08 -42.10 -30.17
C VAL A 137 -35.44 -41.79 -30.80
N VAL A 138 -35.96 -40.57 -30.60
CA VAL A 138 -37.24 -40.16 -31.18
C VAL A 138 -37.17 -40.15 -32.71
N ALA A 139 -36.12 -39.59 -33.29
CA ALA A 139 -35.91 -39.59 -34.73
C ALA A 139 -35.83 -41.02 -35.26
N PHE A 140 -35.11 -41.92 -34.59
CA PHE A 140 -35.05 -43.33 -34.98
C PHE A 140 -36.43 -43.99 -34.97
N LEU A 141 -37.25 -43.77 -33.94
CA LEU A 141 -38.60 -44.33 -33.87
C LEU A 141 -39.53 -43.80 -34.96
N VAL A 142 -39.44 -42.50 -35.28
CA VAL A 142 -40.26 -41.85 -36.30
C VAL A 142 -39.85 -42.27 -37.72
N PHE A 143 -38.56 -42.33 -38.02
CA PHE A 143 -38.08 -42.65 -39.37
C PHE A 143 -38.04 -44.15 -39.67
N ASN A 144 -38.07 -45.02 -38.65
CA ASN A 144 -37.96 -46.47 -38.83
C ASN A 144 -39.32 -47.21 -38.69
N ASP A 145 -40.46 -46.50 -38.77
CA ASP A 145 -41.85 -47.03 -38.70
C ASP A 145 -42.07 -48.08 -37.60
N THR A 146 -41.29 -48.04 -36.54
CA THR A 146 -41.35 -49.02 -35.46
C THR A 146 -42.35 -48.49 -34.45
N SER A 147 -43.63 -48.70 -34.74
CA SER A 147 -44.72 -48.42 -33.82
C SER A 147 -44.49 -49.19 -32.50
N PRO A 148 -44.35 -48.50 -31.35
CA PRO A 148 -44.22 -49.17 -30.04
C PRO A 148 -45.42 -50.09 -29.74
N VAL A 149 -46.56 -49.77 -30.34
CA VAL A 149 -47.80 -50.55 -30.25
C VAL A 149 -47.66 -51.90 -30.95
N GLU A 150 -46.88 -52.01 -32.03
CA GLU A 150 -46.63 -53.28 -32.72
C GLU A 150 -45.64 -54.19 -31.99
N MET A 151 -44.64 -53.62 -31.31
CA MET A 151 -43.70 -54.39 -30.50
C MET A 151 -44.37 -55.04 -29.28
N VAL A 152 -45.27 -54.31 -28.60
CA VAL A 152 -46.08 -54.85 -27.50
C VAL A 152 -47.08 -55.91 -28.01
N LYS A 153 -47.66 -55.68 -29.19
CA LYS A 153 -48.59 -56.65 -29.82
C LYS A 153 -47.89 -57.95 -30.22
N LYS A 154 -46.65 -57.89 -30.72
CA LYS A 154 -45.80 -59.07 -30.98
C LYS A 154 -45.41 -59.82 -29.71
N SER A 155 -45.18 -59.12 -28.60
CA SER A 155 -44.91 -59.75 -27.31
C SER A 155 -46.12 -60.45 -26.70
N ASN A 156 -47.35 -59.96 -26.96
CA ASN A 156 -48.59 -60.57 -26.47
C ASN A 156 -49.20 -61.64 -27.41
N GLN A 157 -48.85 -61.65 -28.70
CA GLN A 157 -49.30 -62.71 -29.63
C GLN A 157 -48.43 -63.97 -29.56
N SER A 158 -47.17 -63.85 -29.12
CA SER A 158 -46.27 -65.00 -28.95
C SER A 158 -46.63 -65.90 -27.76
N SER A 159 -47.61 -65.51 -26.94
CA SER A 159 -48.07 -66.25 -25.75
C SER A 159 -49.47 -66.88 -25.88
N VAL A 160 -50.19 -66.76 -27.01
CA VAL A 160 -51.60 -67.20 -27.14
C VAL A 160 -51.90 -67.95 -28.45
N GLY A 161 -51.05 -68.90 -28.87
CA GLY A 161 -51.33 -69.61 -30.14
C GLY A 161 -50.52 -70.87 -30.44
N VAL A 162 -50.06 -71.60 -29.43
CA VAL A 162 -49.73 -73.03 -29.55
C VAL A 162 -50.76 -73.76 -28.72
N GLU A 163 -51.78 -74.37 -29.34
CA GLU A 163 -52.44 -75.61 -28.90
C GLU A 163 -53.52 -76.06 -29.93
N HIS A 164 -53.23 -77.22 -30.55
CA HIS A 164 -54.10 -78.33 -31.01
C HIS A 164 -55.25 -78.08 -32.01
N GLY A 165 -55.42 -78.84 -33.10
CA GLY A 165 -54.94 -80.18 -33.44
C GLY A 165 -56.15 -81.12 -33.66
N ASN A 166 -56.43 -81.49 -34.91
CA ASN A 166 -56.83 -82.82 -35.42
C ASN A 166 -57.27 -82.75 -36.88
#